data_AF-A0A6N9VJW5-F1
#
_entry.id   AF-A0A6N9VJW5-F1
#
_cell.length_a   1.000
_cell.length_b   1.000
_cell.length_c   1.000
_cell.angle_alpha   90.00
_cell.angle_beta   90.00
_cell.angle_gamma   90.00
#
_symmetry.space_group_name_H-M   'P 1'
#
loop_
_entity.id
_entity.type
_entity.pdbx_description
1 polymer ?
#
loop_
_entity_poly.entity_id
_entity_poly.type
_entity_poly.pdbx_seq_one_letter_code
_entity_poly.pdbx_strand_id
1 'polypeptide(L)'
;PGAETVLGLLINTLPVRAGIEPGEQLVPWLTRLQERQTAAREHEHLPLTEVQAGSGVASGTALFDSVLIFENYPVDTAAWPDGLRLHTV
;
A
#
# COMPACT_ATOMS: atom_id res chain seq x y z
N PRO A 1 7.40 -6.70 -17.99
CA PRO A 1 7.12 -6.57 -19.44
C PRO A 1 6.14 -7.65 -19.90
N GLY A 2 5.07 -7.28 -20.62
CA GLY A 2 4.04 -8.22 -21.11
C GLY A 2 2.77 -8.30 -20.25
N ALA A 3 2.78 -7.73 -19.04
CA ALA A 3 1.62 -7.67 -18.15
C ALA A 3 0.45 -6.91 -18.79
N GLU A 4 0.75 -5.92 -19.61
CA GLU A 4 -0.19 -5.11 -20.39
C GLU A 4 -1.00 -5.90 -21.44
N THR A 5 -0.59 -7.13 -21.75
CA THR A 5 -1.26 -8.01 -22.74
C THR A 5 -2.00 -9.19 -22.11
N VAL A 6 -1.88 -9.36 -20.78
CA VAL A 6 -2.46 -10.48 -20.06
C VAL A 6 -3.82 -10.09 -19.51
N LEU A 7 -4.85 -10.87 -19.87
CA LEU A 7 -6.15 -10.81 -19.22
C LEU A 7 -6.09 -11.61 -17.91
N GLY A 8 -6.17 -10.92 -16.77
CA GLY A 8 -6.18 -11.57 -15.45
C GLY A 8 -6.00 -10.58 -14.30
N LEU A 9 -6.19 -11.07 -13.07
CA LEU A 9 -5.91 -10.31 -11.86
C LEU A 9 -4.39 -10.29 -11.63
N LEU A 10 -3.77 -9.15 -11.92
CA LEU A 10 -2.34 -8.91 -11.70
C LEU A 10 -2.09 -7.99 -10.50
N ILE A 11 -3.10 -7.85 -9.62
CA ILE A 11 -3.01 -7.02 -8.42
C ILE A 11 -2.37 -7.84 -7.31
N ASN A 12 -1.35 -7.29 -6.66
CA ASN A 12 -0.78 -7.84 -5.45
C ASN A 12 -1.10 -6.95 -4.25
N THR A 13 -1.40 -7.55 -3.11
CA THR A 13 -1.62 -6.82 -1.86
C THR A 13 -0.35 -6.87 -1.04
N LEU A 14 0.19 -5.71 -0.71
CA LEU A 14 1.47 -5.57 -0.02
C LEU A 14 1.23 -5.08 1.41
N PRO A 15 1.76 -5.78 2.44
CA PRO A 15 1.64 -5.30 3.80
C PRO A 15 2.49 -4.05 4.03
N VAL A 16 1.85 -3.00 4.54
CA VAL A 16 2.50 -1.73 4.86
C VAL A 16 2.71 -1.63 6.37
N ARG A 17 3.96 -1.45 6.81
CA ARG A 17 4.29 -1.18 8.22
C ARG A 17 4.42 0.32 8.46
N ALA A 18 3.34 0.92 8.95
CA ALA A 18 3.29 2.34 9.31
C ALA A 18 3.36 2.53 10.84
N GLY A 19 4.58 2.60 11.37
CA GLY A 19 4.80 2.99 12.77
C GLY A 19 4.63 4.51 12.93
N ILE A 20 3.85 4.95 13.91
CA ILE A 20 3.59 6.36 14.20
C ILE A 20 3.98 6.61 15.65
N GLU A 21 4.93 7.53 15.88
CA GLU A 21 5.32 7.93 17.23
C GLU A 21 4.53 9.17 17.68
N PRO A 22 4.08 9.23 18.94
CA PRO A 22 3.42 10.42 19.47
C PRO A 22 4.31 11.67 19.33
N GLY A 23 3.75 12.73 18.76
CA GLY A 23 4.46 13.99 18.54
C GLY A 23 5.38 14.02 17.31
N GLU A 24 5.41 12.96 16.50
CA GLU A 24 6.14 12.97 15.24
C GLU A 24 5.52 13.97 14.24
N GLN A 25 6.38 14.73 13.56
CA GLN A 25 5.95 15.65 12.50
C GLN A 25 5.49 14.86 11.27
N LEU A 26 4.33 15.26 10.71
CA LEU A 26 3.67 14.56 9.60
C LEU A 26 4.57 14.40 8.36
N VAL A 27 5.22 15.48 7.92
CA VAL A 27 6.01 15.47 6.67
C VAL A 27 7.22 14.53 6.78
N PRO A 28 8.09 14.64 7.81
CA PRO A 28 9.17 13.67 8.02
C PRO A 28 8.68 12.23 8.12
N TRP A 29 7.55 11.99 8.80
CA TRP A 29 6.96 10.66 8.89
C TRP A 29 6.57 10.11 7.51
N LEU A 30 5.86 10.91 6.70
CA LEU A 30 5.46 10.54 5.35
C LEU A 30 6.67 10.26 4.44
N THR A 31 7.73 11.08 4.54
CA THR A 31 8.96 10.86 3.78
C THR A 31 9.59 9.51 4.12
N ARG A 32 9.74 9.18 5.41
CA ARG A 32 10.27 7.88 5.84
C ARG A 32 9.39 6.71 5.41
N LEU A 33 8.06 6.90 5.46
CA LEU A 33 7.11 5.90 4.97
C LEU A 33 7.29 5.66 3.47
N GLN A 34 7.37 6.74 2.67
CA GLN A 34 7.56 6.67 1.22
C GLN A 34 8.89 6.01 0.84
N GLU A 35 9.98 6.31 1.55
CA GLU A 35 11.28 5.68 1.33
C GLU A 35 11.20 4.17 1.55
N ARG A 36 10.57 3.72 2.64
CA ARG A 36 10.36 2.29 2.94
C ARG A 36 9.49 1.61 1.89
N GLN A 37 8.40 2.26 1.45
CA GLN A 37 7.54 1.71 0.40
C GLN A 37 8.28 1.63 -0.94
N THR A 38 9.10 2.63 -1.26
CA THR A 38 9.88 2.64 -2.50
C THR A 38 10.92 1.53 -2.52
N ALA A 39 11.61 1.28 -1.39
CA ALA A 39 12.56 0.17 -1.28
C ALA A 39 11.87 -1.19 -1.40
N ALA A 40 10.62 -1.32 -0.91
CA ALA A 40 9.86 -2.56 -1.03
C ALA A 40 9.44 -2.90 -2.48
N ARG A 41 9.50 -1.93 -3.41
CA ARG A 41 9.11 -2.12 -4.83
C ARG A 41 9.83 -3.25 -5.52
N GLU A 42 11.09 -3.50 -5.14
CA GLU A 42 11.90 -4.58 -5.69
C GLU A 42 11.31 -5.97 -5.41
N HIS A 43 10.43 -6.08 -4.42
CA HIS A 43 9.83 -7.32 -3.94
C HIS A 43 8.33 -7.44 -4.19
N GLU A 44 7.70 -6.49 -4.90
CA GLU A 44 6.23 -6.46 -5.09
C GLU A 44 5.68 -7.60 -5.95
N HIS A 45 6.57 -8.39 -6.56
CA HIS A 45 6.21 -9.60 -7.29
C HIS A 45 5.93 -10.80 -6.36
N LEU A 46 6.32 -10.74 -5.09
CA LEU A 46 6.09 -11.82 -4.13
C LEU A 46 4.62 -11.90 -3.73
N PRO A 47 3.94 -13.05 -3.88
CA PRO A 47 2.55 -13.17 -3.49
C PRO A 47 2.41 -13.03 -1.97
N LEU A 48 1.27 -12.47 -1.53
CA LEU A 48 1.00 -12.25 -0.09
C LEU A 48 1.16 -13.52 0.76
N THR A 49 0.87 -14.69 0.19
CA THR A 49 1.04 -15.99 0.86
C THR A 49 2.50 -16.28 1.21
N GLU A 50 3.45 -15.94 0.33
CA GLU A 50 4.88 -16.08 0.59
C GLU A 50 5.35 -15.07 1.64
N VAL A 51 4.86 -13.83 1.55
CA VAL A 51 5.13 -12.80 2.56
C VAL A 51 4.63 -13.25 3.94
N GLN A 52 3.43 -13.85 4.02
CA GLN A 52 2.89 -14.38 5.27
C GLN A 52 3.72 -15.54 5.81
N ALA A 53 4.15 -16.48 4.95
CA ALA A 53 5.01 -17.58 5.37
C ALA A 53 6.37 -17.10 5.91
N GLY A 54 6.93 -16.02 5.35
CA GLY A 54 8.19 -15.42 5.79
C GLY A 54 8.06 -14.43 6.96
N SER A 55 6.84 -14.04 7.34
CA SER A 55 6.60 -12.95 8.31
C SER A 55 6.87 -13.31 9.78
N GLY A 56 6.96 -14.61 10.10
CA GLY A 56 6.96 -15.10 11.48
C GLY A 56 5.61 -14.99 12.20
N VAL A 57 4.55 -14.52 11.52
CA VAL A 57 3.18 -14.53 12.03
C VAL A 57 2.59 -15.94 11.91
N ALA A 58 1.84 -16.37 12.92
CA ALA A 58 1.22 -17.69 12.94
C ALA A 58 0.29 -17.88 11.74
N SER A 59 0.33 -19.07 11.13
CA SER A 59 -0.56 -19.42 10.03
C SER A 59 -2.03 -19.25 10.42
N GLY A 60 -2.83 -18.68 9.53
CA GLY A 60 -4.24 -18.35 9.78
C GLY A 60 -4.48 -17.03 10.51
N THR A 61 -3.44 -16.33 10.96
CA THR A 61 -3.54 -14.96 11.49
C THR A 61 -3.39 -13.95 10.36
N ALA A 62 -4.32 -13.00 10.26
CA ALA A 62 -4.24 -11.93 9.26
C ALA A 62 -3.02 -11.02 9.51
N LEU A 63 -2.34 -10.59 8.44
CA LEU A 63 -1.22 -9.65 8.54
C LEU A 63 -1.67 -8.20 8.75
N PHE A 64 -2.91 -7.88 8.39
CA PHE A 64 -3.51 -6.55 8.47
C PHE A 64 -5.03 -6.66 8.55
N ASP A 65 -5.65 -5.66 9.17
CA ASP A 65 -7.12 -5.57 9.32
C ASP A 65 -7.75 -4.65 8.27
N SER A 66 -6.94 -3.89 7.54
CA SER A 66 -7.41 -2.86 6.61
C SER A 66 -6.55 -2.85 5.34
N VAL A 67 -7.18 -2.53 4.22
CA VAL A 67 -6.54 -2.38 2.92
C VAL A 67 -6.77 -0.96 2.42
N LEU A 68 -5.70 -0.31 1.98
CA LEU A 68 -5.76 0.99 1.30
C LEU A 68 -5.57 0.75 -0.20
N ILE A 69 -6.55 1.16 -0.99
CA ILE A 69 -6.50 1.09 -2.46
C ILE A 69 -6.37 2.52 -2.97
N PHE A 70 -5.31 2.79 -3.73
CA PHE A 70 -5.12 4.06 -4.42
C PHE A 70 -5.23 3.85 -5.92
N GLU A 71 -6.23 4.47 -6.52
CA GLU A 71 -6.48 4.42 -7.96
C GLU A 71 -6.18 5.77 -8.58
N ASN A 72 -5.18 5.83 -9.46
CA ASN A 72 -4.84 7.05 -10.20
C ASN A 72 -5.60 7.11 -11.54
N TYR A 73 -6.89 6.80 -11.50
CA TYR A 73 -7.81 7.00 -12.62
C TYR A 73 -8.53 8.34 -12.44
N PRO A 74 -9.04 8.96 -13.52
CA PRO A 74 -9.95 10.09 -13.37
C PRO A 74 -11.18 9.63 -12.59
N VAL A 75 -11.21 9.99 -11.31
CA VAL A 75 -12.36 9.78 -10.45
C VAL A 75 -13.34 10.91 -10.72
N ASP A 76 -14.62 10.58 -10.92
CA ASP A 76 -15.67 11.59 -10.86
C ASP A 76 -15.74 12.12 -9.42
N THR A 77 -15.09 13.25 -9.17
CA THR A 77 -15.04 13.89 -7.85
C THR A 77 -16.43 14.25 -7.30
N ALA A 78 -17.48 14.28 -8.14
CA ALA A 78 -18.85 14.44 -7.69
C ALA A 78 -19.41 13.19 -6.97
N ALA A 79 -18.84 12.01 -7.22
CA ALA A 79 -19.27 10.75 -6.62
C ALA A 79 -18.80 10.56 -5.16
N TRP A 80 -17.76 11.28 -4.73
CA TRP A 80 -17.20 11.21 -3.37
C TRP A 80 -16.96 12.60 -2.77
N PRO A 81 -18.04 13.29 -2.31
CA PRO A 81 -17.94 14.65 -1.78
C PRO A 81 -17.01 14.77 -0.55
N ASP A 82 -16.92 13.71 0.27
CA ASP A 82 -16.16 13.68 1.54
C ASP A 82 -14.80 12.96 1.45
N GLY A 83 -14.26 12.75 0.25
CA GLY A 83 -12.97 12.07 0.07
C GLY A 83 -11.76 12.84 0.64
N LEU A 84 -10.69 12.13 0.99
CA LEU A 84 -9.42 12.72 1.41
C LEU A 84 -8.81 13.57 0.28
N ARG A 85 -8.76 14.89 0.46
CA ARG A 85 -8.14 15.82 -0.49
C ARG A 85 -6.72 16.15 -0.07
N LEU A 86 -5.75 15.79 -0.90
CA LEU A 86 -4.37 16.22 -0.76
C LEU A 86 -4.20 17.56 -1.49
N HIS A 87 -3.95 18.63 -0.74
CA HIS A 87 -3.58 19.93 -1.29
C HIS A 87 -2.07 20.06 -1.28
N THR A 88 -1.47 20.20 -2.47
CA THR A 88 -0.07 20.58 -2.59
C THR A 88 0.06 22.06 -2.21
N VAL A 89 1.09 22.42 -1.42
CA VAL A 89 1.44 23.82 -1.11
C VAL A 89 2.16 24.44 -2.30
#